data_AF-A0A1H2EP94-F1
#
_entry.id   AF-A0A1H2EP94-F1
#
_cell.length_a   1.000
_cell.length_b   1.000
_cell.length_c   1.000
_cell.angle_alpha   90.00
_cell.angle_beta   90.00
_cell.angle_gamma   90.00
#
_symmetry.space_group_name_H-M   'P 1'
#
loop_
_entity.id
_entity.type
_entity.pdbx_description
1 polymer ?
#
loop_
_entity_poly.entity_id
_entity_poly.type
_entity_poly.pdbx_seq_one_letter_code
_entity_poly.pdbx_strand_id
1 'polypeptide(L)'
;MKKIWKYEFTRNELNEMIPSGAEILDVQIQEGLICAWFLVDTSNDKYMRKLRIYLTGEELPMSIGKHVSTLQAHGLVYHVFDMGG
;
A
#
# COMPACT_ATOMS: atom_id res chain seq x y z
N MET A 1 8.33 -3.34 19.75
CA MET A 1 9.60 -2.79 19.18
C MET A 1 9.33 -2.23 17.80
N LYS A 2 9.83 -1.02 17.48
CA LYS A 2 9.62 -0.40 16.16
C LYS A 2 10.52 -1.01 15.08
N LYS A 3 9.94 -1.32 13.91
CA LYS A 3 10.65 -1.82 12.71
C LYS A 3 10.03 -1.25 11.44
N ILE A 4 10.80 -1.22 10.35
CA ILE A 4 10.28 -0.95 9.00
C ILE A 4 10.11 -2.28 8.29
N TRP A 5 8.89 -2.57 7.82
CA TRP A 5 8.58 -3.73 7.00
C TRP A 5 8.38 -3.31 5.55
N LYS A 6 8.76 -4.17 4.60
CA LYS A 6 8.59 -3.96 3.15
C LYS A 6 7.72 -5.08 2.60
N TYR A 7 6.78 -4.73 1.73
CA TYR A 7 5.95 -5.67 1.00
C TYR A 7 5.82 -5.25 -0.46
N GLU A 8 5.72 -6.22 -1.35
CA GLU A 8 5.56 -6.01 -2.78
C GLU A 8 4.08 -6.19 -3.17
N PHE A 9 3.59 -5.35 -4.09
CA PHE A 9 2.26 -5.51 -4.64
C PHE A 9 2.22 -6.70 -5.60
N THR A 10 1.12 -7.43 -5.56
CA THR A 10 0.81 -8.49 -6.52
C THR A 10 -0.49 -8.15 -7.22
N ARG A 11 -0.49 -8.07 -8.56
CA ARG A 11 -1.67 -7.76 -9.39
C ARG A 11 -2.44 -6.51 -8.92
N ASN A 12 -1.73 -5.40 -8.71
CA ASN A 12 -2.28 -4.10 -8.29
C ASN A 12 -2.91 -4.08 -6.89
N GLU A 13 -2.66 -5.11 -6.08
CA GLU A 13 -3.15 -5.21 -4.70
C GLU A 13 -2.04 -5.63 -3.74
N LEU A 14 -2.21 -5.26 -2.47
CA LEU A 14 -1.41 -5.75 -1.36
C LEU A 14 -2.37 -6.13 -0.24
N ASN A 15 -2.31 -7.38 0.19
CA ASN A 15 -3.16 -7.94 1.26
C ASN A 15 -2.25 -8.68 2.25
N GLU A 16 -1.85 -8.01 3.34
CA GLU A 16 -0.82 -8.52 4.24
C GLU A 16 -1.20 -8.40 5.71
N MET A 17 -0.71 -9.34 6.54
CA MET A 17 -0.89 -9.30 7.98
C MET A 17 0.15 -8.38 8.63
N ILE A 18 -0.27 -7.16 8.96
CA ILE A 18 0.59 -6.09 9.48
C ILE A 18 0.17 -5.73 10.90
N PRO A 19 1.11 -5.46 11.83
CA PRO A 19 0.78 -5.03 13.19
C PRO A 19 -0.18 -3.84 13.23
N SER A 20 -1.12 -3.85 14.17
CA SER A 20 -2.06 -2.75 14.36
C SER A 20 -1.34 -1.43 14.65
N GLY A 21 -1.92 -0.32 14.19
CA GLY A 21 -1.31 1.00 14.31
C GLY A 21 -0.07 1.22 13.44
N ALA A 22 0.22 0.33 12.49
CA ALA A 22 1.26 0.55 11.49
C ALA A 22 0.97 1.79 10.64
N GLU A 23 2.01 2.59 10.42
CA GLU A 23 2.00 3.77 9.57
C GLU A 23 2.60 3.41 8.20
N ILE A 24 1.92 3.78 7.12
CA ILE A 24 2.49 3.66 5.78
C ILE A 24 3.46 4.82 5.60
N LEU A 25 4.73 4.50 5.37
CA LEU A 25 5.78 5.50 5.16
C LEU A 25 5.77 6.01 3.73
N ASP A 26 5.73 5.09 2.77
CA ASP A 26 5.66 5.40 1.35
C ASP A 26 5.22 4.16 0.56
N VAL A 27 4.77 4.39 -0.67
CA VAL A 27 4.66 3.39 -1.72
C VAL A 27 5.42 3.93 -2.91
N GLN A 28 6.37 3.15 -3.43
CA GLN A 28 7.28 3.52 -4.52
C GLN A 28 7.66 2.33 -5.39
N ILE A 29 8.29 2.60 -6.53
CA ILE A 29 8.88 1.57 -7.39
C ILE A 29 10.34 1.34 -6.95
N GLN A 30 10.68 0.10 -6.61
CA GLN A 30 12.04 -0.36 -6.34
C GLN A 30 12.35 -1.53 -7.26
N GLU A 31 13.41 -1.43 -8.05
CA GLU A 31 13.85 -2.48 -9.00
C GLU A 31 12.73 -2.95 -9.95
N GLY A 32 11.85 -2.02 -10.37
CA GLY A 32 10.73 -2.32 -11.25
C GLY A 32 9.49 -2.90 -10.56
N LEU A 33 9.53 -3.10 -9.24
CA LEU A 33 8.42 -3.62 -8.43
C LEU A 33 7.81 -2.51 -7.59
N ILE A 34 6.48 -2.45 -7.54
CA ILE A 34 5.78 -1.54 -6.64
C ILE A 34 5.83 -2.12 -5.22
N CYS A 35 6.44 -1.36 -4.31
CA CYS A 35 6.67 -1.75 -2.93
C CYS A 35 5.99 -0.76 -1.97
N ALA A 36 5.49 -1.24 -0.84
CA ALA A 36 5.04 -0.43 0.29
C ALA A 36 5.95 -0.66 1.51
N TRP A 37 6.22 0.41 2.24
CA TRP A 37 6.95 0.37 3.51
C TRP A 37 6.06 0.80 4.67
N PHE A 38 6.16 0.07 5.78
CA PHE A 38 5.36 0.30 6.97
C PHE A 38 6.27 0.48 8.19
N LEU A 39 6.07 1.55 8.95
CA LEU A 39 6.59 1.67 10.31
C LEU A 39 5.64 0.91 11.24
N VAL A 40 6.10 -0.22 11.78
CA VAL A 40 5.31 -1.12 12.61
C VAL A 40 5.80 -1.15 14.04
N ASP A 41 4.93 -1.47 14.98
CA ASP A 41 5.32 -1.98 16.30
C ASP A 41 5.11 -3.48 16.35
N THR A 42 6.19 -4.26 16.39
CA THR A 42 6.11 -5.73 16.36
C THR A 42 5.56 -6.35 17.64
N SER A 43 5.27 -5.55 18.65
CA SER A 43 4.64 -6.01 19.90
C SER A 43 3.10 -6.02 19.79
N ASN A 44 2.52 -5.44 18.74
CA ASN A 44 1.09 -5.40 18.51
C ASN A 44 0.60 -6.63 17.72
N ASP A 45 -0.67 -6.98 17.91
CA ASP A 45 -1.37 -7.98 17.11
C ASP A 45 -1.45 -7.57 15.63
N LYS A 46 -1.42 -8.56 14.74
CA LYS A 46 -1.50 -8.34 13.29
C LYS A 46 -2.94 -8.36 12.80
N TYR A 47 -3.25 -7.46 11.88
CA TYR A 47 -4.53 -7.39 11.17
C TYR A 47 -4.30 -7.33 9.66
N MET A 48 -5.32 -7.69 8.89
CA MET A 48 -5.26 -7.67 7.44
C MET A 48 -5.28 -6.22 6.95
N ARG A 49 -4.15 -5.74 6.42
CA ARG A 49 -4.08 -4.45 5.73
C ARG A 49 -4.24 -4.64 4.23
N LYS A 50 -5.06 -3.78 3.61
CA LYS A 50 -5.37 -3.85 2.20
C LYS A 50 -5.01 -2.55 1.49
N LEU A 51 -4.06 -2.60 0.57
CA LEU A 51 -3.80 -1.49 -0.35
C LEU A 51 -4.23 -1.88 -1.77
N ARG A 52 -4.74 -0.91 -2.52
CA ARG A 52 -5.17 -1.09 -3.90
C ARG A 52 -4.65 0.02 -4.80
N ILE A 53 -4.32 -0.35 -6.03
CA ILE A 53 -3.84 0.56 -7.06
C ILE A 53 -4.94 0.75 -8.10
N TYR A 54 -5.17 2.01 -8.49
CA TYR A 54 -6.02 2.39 -9.62
C TYR A 54 -5.22 3.24 -10.61
N LEU A 55 -5.46 3.05 -11.90
CA LEU A 55 -4.83 3.88 -12.93
C LEU A 55 -5.67 5.13 -13.21
N THR A 56 -5.03 6.19 -13.71
CA THR A 56 -5.76 7.37 -14.18
C THR A 56 -6.76 6.98 -15.27
N GLY A 57 -8.03 7.36 -15.08
CA GLY A 57 -9.12 7.07 -16.02
C GLY A 57 -9.91 5.79 -15.73
N GLU A 58 -9.52 5.01 -14.72
CA GLU A 58 -10.33 3.86 -14.26
C GLU A 58 -11.59 4.31 -13.52
N GLU A 59 -12.68 3.57 -13.71
CA GLU A 59 -13.87 3.70 -12.86
C GLU A 59 -13.55 3.21 -11.45
N LEU A 60 -13.88 4.05 -10.46
CA LEU A 60 -13.63 3.74 -9.06
C LEU A 60 -14.89 3.20 -8.37
N PRO A 61 -14.75 2.24 -7.45
CA PRO A 61 -15.88 1.82 -6.61
C PRO A 61 -16.35 2.96 -5.71
N MET A 62 -17.54 2.81 -5.11
CA MET A 62 -18.11 3.85 -4.22
C MET A 62 -17.25 4.10 -2.97
N SER A 63 -16.54 3.08 -2.48
CA SER A 63 -15.60 3.20 -1.37
C SER A 63 -14.19 2.95 -1.90
N ILE A 64 -13.35 3.99 -1.90
CA ILE A 64 -12.00 3.95 -2.49
C ILE A 64 -10.88 3.97 -1.45
N GLY A 65 -11.20 4.03 -0.16
CA GLY A 65 -10.20 4.15 0.91
C GLY A 65 -9.52 5.52 0.98
N LYS A 66 -8.39 5.58 1.69
CA LYS A 66 -7.57 6.78 1.86
C LYS A 66 -6.44 6.79 0.84
N HIS A 67 -6.26 7.89 0.11
CA HIS A 67 -5.10 8.03 -0.79
C HIS A 67 -3.77 8.01 -0.01
N VAL A 68 -2.79 7.29 -0.54
CA VAL A 68 -1.48 7.05 0.07
C VAL A 68 -0.35 7.63 -0.78
N SER A 69 -0.31 7.30 -2.07
CA SER A 69 0.79 7.68 -2.97
C SER A 69 0.33 7.75 -4.42
N THR A 70 1.12 8.43 -5.25
CA THR A 70 0.98 8.43 -6.70
C THR A 70 2.32 8.05 -7.32
N LEU A 71 2.31 7.04 -8.18
CA LEU A 71 3.49 6.51 -8.87
C LEU A 71 3.38 6.81 -10.37
N GLN A 72 4.52 7.02 -11.03
CA GLN A 72 4.57 7.16 -12.48
C GLN A 72 5.62 6.21 -13.05
N ALA A 73 5.21 5.36 -13.98
CA ALA A 73 6.12 4.47 -14.69
C ALA A 73 5.57 4.11 -16.05
N HIS A 74 6.46 4.03 -17.04
CA HIS A 74 6.12 3.63 -18.42
C HIS A 74 4.96 4.43 -19.03
N GLY A 75 4.86 5.72 -18.71
CA GLY A 75 3.79 6.60 -19.19
C GLY A 75 2.42 6.39 -18.52
N LEU A 76 2.34 5.50 -17.53
CA LEU A 76 1.15 5.27 -16.72
C LEU A 76 1.28 5.98 -15.37
N VAL A 77 0.15 6.40 -14.83
CA VAL A 77 0.02 7.01 -13.50
C VAL A 77 -0.84 6.10 -12.64
N TYR A 78 -0.30 5.70 -11.50
CA TYR A 78 -0.90 4.77 -10.56
C TYR A 78 -1.21 5.51 -9.26
N HIS A 79 -2.43 5.37 -8.75
CA HIS A 79 -2.87 5.94 -7.49
C HIS A 79 -3.11 4.83 -6.47
N VAL A 80 -2.43 4.91 -5.34
CA VAL A 80 -2.47 3.89 -4.30
C VAL A 80 -3.38 4.35 -3.17
N PHE A 81 -4.29 3.48 -2.75
CA PHE A 81 -5.23 3.74 -1.68
C PHE A 81 -5.14 2.67 -0.58
N ASP A 82 -5.20 3.11 0.67
CA ASP A 82 -5.37 2.28 1.85
C ASP A 82 -6.86 2.05 2.13
N MET A 83 -7.28 0.80 2.00
CA MET A 83 -8.64 0.37 2.24
C MET A 83 -8.90 0.07 3.73
N GLY A 84 -7.90 0.28 4.59
CA GLY A 84 -7.94 0.01 6.01
C GLY A 84 -7.57 -1.43 6.35
N GLY A 85 -7.72 -1.75 7.64
CA GLY A 85 -7.58 -3.09 8.20
C GLY A 85 -8.02 -3.17 9.64
#